data_AF-Q5YQD4-F1
#
_entry.id   AF-Q5YQD4-F1
#
_cell.length_a   1.000
_cell.length_b   1.000
_cell.length_c   1.000
_cell.angle_alpha   90.00
_cell.angle_beta   90.00
_cell.angle_gamma   90.00
#
_symmetry.space_group_name_H-M   'P 1'
#
loop_
_entity.id
_entity.type
_entity.pdbx_description
1 polymer ?
#
loop_
_entity_poly.entity_id
_entity_poly.type
_entity_poly.pdbx_seq_one_letter_code
_entity_poly.pdbx_strand_id
1 'polypeptide(L)'
;MTALDKRADAPAEPTRIGAIARVGTMVVLILAALFTLAVEVLYLPIYLGSSQLAGAGPELVAAPLAAQPGSGAVPVPITAVLAAVVNIALVAAMRTLTDSVRVAMLPVMAWTLGFLVCTFPGPGGDLVLMSEWPTLLLLVCGVGAPLIYVFQRATGVAGR
;
A
#
# COMPACT_ATOMS: atom_id res chain seq x y z
N MET A 1 -18.06 -47.38 -22.62
CA MET A 1 -17.61 -45.98 -22.42
C MET A 1 -18.00 -45.19 -23.65
N THR A 2 -19.13 -44.49 -23.56
CA THR A 2 -19.87 -43.89 -24.70
C THR A 2 -19.55 -42.40 -24.80
N ALA A 3 -19.74 -41.76 -25.96
CA ALA A 3 -19.43 -40.34 -26.21
C ALA A 3 -20.06 -39.32 -25.22
N LEU A 4 -21.06 -39.73 -24.43
CA LEU A 4 -21.64 -38.96 -23.32
C LEU A 4 -20.68 -38.83 -22.12
N ASP A 5 -19.92 -39.87 -21.81
CA ASP A 5 -18.90 -39.88 -20.74
C ASP A 5 -17.76 -38.90 -21.09
N LYS A 6 -17.38 -38.85 -22.37
CA LYS A 6 -16.38 -37.92 -22.91
C LYS A 6 -16.80 -36.45 -22.86
N ARG A 7 -18.10 -36.17 -22.85
CA ARG A 7 -18.64 -34.80 -22.72
C ARG A 7 -18.72 -34.33 -21.27
N ALA A 8 -18.86 -35.26 -20.32
CA ALA A 8 -18.82 -34.97 -18.88
C ALA A 8 -17.40 -34.60 -18.42
N ASP A 9 -16.37 -35.15 -19.06
CA ASP A 9 -14.96 -34.85 -18.80
C ASP A 9 -14.39 -33.63 -19.55
N ALA A 10 -15.20 -32.97 -20.40
CA ALA A 10 -14.74 -31.76 -21.08
C ALA A 10 -14.69 -30.59 -20.08
N PRO A 11 -13.52 -29.94 -19.86
CA PRO A 11 -13.43 -28.82 -18.95
C PRO A 11 -14.39 -27.71 -19.39
N ALA A 12 -15.25 -27.26 -18.48
CA ALA A 12 -16.21 -26.21 -18.75
C ALA A 12 -15.45 -24.94 -19.20
N GLU A 13 -15.72 -24.49 -20.42
CA GLU A 13 -15.11 -23.29 -20.96
C GLU A 13 -15.55 -22.08 -20.12
N PRO A 14 -14.63 -21.19 -19.70
CA PRO A 14 -15.00 -20.07 -18.84
C PRO A 14 -16.02 -19.18 -19.55
N THR A 15 -17.18 -19.02 -18.91
CA THR A 15 -18.25 -18.17 -19.45
C THR A 15 -17.78 -16.72 -19.52
N ARG A 16 -18.27 -15.96 -20.53
CA ARG A 16 -17.96 -14.54 -20.68
C ARG A 16 -18.23 -13.73 -19.40
N ILE A 17 -19.30 -14.07 -18.67
CA ILE A 17 -19.66 -13.43 -17.40
C ILE A 17 -18.58 -13.69 -16.34
N GLY A 18 -18.09 -14.93 -16.23
CA GLY A 18 -17.00 -15.27 -15.32
C GLY A 18 -15.70 -14.52 -15.65
N ALA A 19 -15.37 -14.38 -16.93
CA ALA A 19 -14.22 -13.60 -17.37
C ALA A 19 -14.34 -12.11 -17.02
N ILE A 20 -15.51 -11.50 -17.26
CA ILE A 20 -15.79 -10.11 -16.94
C ILE A 20 -15.74 -9.88 -15.43
N ALA A 21 -16.38 -10.76 -14.64
CA ALA A 21 -16.38 -10.66 -13.19
C ALA A 21 -14.95 -10.72 -12.64
N ARG A 22 -14.13 -11.64 -13.14
CA ARG A 22 -12.71 -11.76 -12.76
C ARG A 22 -11.95 -10.47 -13.03
N VAL A 23 -12.05 -9.93 -14.24
CA VAL A 23 -11.39 -8.66 -14.60
C VAL A 23 -11.91 -7.51 -13.73
N GLY A 24 -13.22 -7.47 -13.48
CA GLY A 24 -13.84 -6.50 -12.57
C GLY A 24 -13.24 -6.54 -11.18
N THR A 25 -13.08 -7.73 -10.58
CA THR A 25 -12.43 -7.89 -9.28
C THR A 25 -10.98 -7.41 -9.31
N MET A 26 -10.22 -7.70 -10.37
CA MET A 26 -8.84 -7.22 -10.50
C MET A 26 -8.78 -5.69 -10.54
N VAL A 27 -9.68 -5.04 -11.28
CA VAL A 27 -9.79 -3.57 -11.30
C VAL A 27 -10.13 -3.02 -9.92
N VAL A 28 -11.07 -3.65 -9.21
CA VAL A 28 -11.43 -3.26 -7.84
C VAL A 28 -10.23 -3.34 -6.89
N LEU A 29 -9.39 -4.38 -7.00
CA LEU A 29 -8.17 -4.50 -6.18
C LEU A 29 -7.16 -3.38 -6.48
N ILE A 30 -7.03 -2.97 -7.74
CA ILE A 30 -6.17 -1.83 -8.12
C ILE A 30 -6.71 -0.52 -7.54
N LEU A 31 -8.02 -0.29 -7.64
CA LEU A 31 -8.67 0.87 -7.04
C LEU A 31 -8.55 0.88 -5.51
N ALA A 32 -8.66 -0.29 -4.87
CA ALA A 32 -8.45 -0.44 -3.43
C ALA A 32 -7.02 -0.08 -3.02
N ALA A 33 -6.02 -0.41 -3.85
CA ALA A 33 -4.64 0.00 -3.62
C ALA A 33 -4.47 1.52 -3.66
N LEU A 34 -5.09 2.20 -4.63
CA LEU A 34 -5.07 3.66 -4.70
C LEU A 34 -5.82 4.30 -3.52
N PHE A 35 -6.94 3.70 -3.11
CA PHE A 35 -7.69 4.15 -1.94
C PHE A 35 -6.88 4.01 -0.64
N THR A 36 -6.20 2.88 -0.41
CA THR A 36 -5.35 2.72 0.79
C THR A 36 -4.21 3.73 0.79
N LEU A 37 -3.59 3.99 -0.37
CA LEU A 37 -2.57 5.04 -0.50
C LEU A 37 -3.14 6.40 -0.09
N ALA A 38 -4.31 6.77 -0.61
CA ALA A 38 -4.92 8.06 -0.30
C ALA A 38 -5.17 8.21 1.20
N VAL A 39 -5.65 7.17 1.86
CA VAL A 39 -5.80 7.15 3.32
C VAL A 39 -4.44 7.24 4.01
N GLU A 40 -3.42 6.50 3.58
CA GLU A 40 -2.10 6.55 4.21
C GLU A 40 -1.45 7.93 4.11
N VAL A 41 -1.52 8.56 2.93
CA VAL A 41 -0.97 9.90 2.66
C VAL A 41 -1.69 10.97 3.47
N LEU A 42 -3.04 10.92 3.54
CA LEU A 42 -3.83 11.91 4.29
C LEU A 42 -3.72 11.75 5.81
N TYR A 43 -3.27 10.59 6.30
CA TYR A 43 -3.18 10.28 7.73
C TYR A 43 -1.73 10.07 8.22
N LEU A 44 -0.73 10.53 7.46
CA LEU A 44 0.68 10.53 7.85
C LEU A 44 1.11 11.85 8.52
N PRO A 45 1.91 11.86 9.60
CA PRO A 45 2.04 10.90 10.72
C PRO A 45 1.00 11.17 11.83
N ILE A 46 0.54 10.10 12.49
CA ILE A 46 -0.12 10.21 13.79
C ILE A 46 0.99 10.43 14.83
N TYR A 47 1.05 11.64 15.36
CA TYR A 47 2.00 12.01 16.39
C TYR A 47 1.52 11.55 17.76
N LEU A 48 2.22 10.59 18.38
CA LEU A 48 1.97 10.17 19.76
C LEU A 48 2.69 11.15 20.69
N GLY A 49 1.93 11.88 21.52
CA GLY A 49 2.47 12.93 22.39
C GLY A 49 2.00 14.35 22.06
N SER A 50 1.06 14.53 21.11
CA SER A 50 0.39 15.81 20.87
C SER A 50 -0.66 16.10 21.95
N SER A 51 -0.23 16.38 23.18
CA SER A 51 -1.11 17.05 24.12
C SER A 51 -1.27 18.50 23.63
N GLN A 52 -2.38 18.80 22.97
CA GLN A 52 -2.91 20.16 22.87
C GLN A 52 -3.21 20.65 24.30
N LEU A 53 -2.16 21.01 25.04
CA LEU A 53 -2.28 21.87 26.20
C LEU A 53 -2.49 23.26 25.64
N ALA A 54 -3.75 23.70 25.67
CA ALA A 54 -4.07 25.10 25.48
C ALA A 54 -3.28 25.96 26.49
N GLY A 55 -2.62 27.01 26.02
CA GLY A 55 -2.01 28.08 26.82
C GLY A 55 -0.48 28.19 26.63
N ALA A 56 0.14 29.36 26.49
CA ALA A 56 -0.29 30.72 26.75
C ALA A 56 0.68 31.72 26.06
N GLY A 57 0.13 32.84 25.58
CA GLY A 57 0.77 34.17 25.56
C GLY A 57 1.99 34.46 24.64
N PRO A 58 2.13 35.69 24.13
CA PRO A 58 3.31 36.14 23.39
C PRO A 58 4.39 36.63 24.36
N GLU A 59 5.05 35.73 25.07
CA GLU A 59 6.27 36.03 25.82
C GLU A 59 7.18 34.80 25.78
N LEU A 60 8.24 34.84 24.97
CA LEU A 60 9.57 34.97 25.54
C LEU A 60 10.58 35.18 24.41
N VAL A 61 11.04 36.42 24.35
CA VAL A 61 12.19 36.89 23.60
C VAL A 61 13.45 36.18 24.11
N ALA A 62 14.27 35.68 23.18
CA ALA A 62 15.66 35.23 23.35
C ALA A 62 15.94 33.96 24.18
N ALA A 63 16.02 32.82 23.49
CA ALA A 63 16.96 31.74 23.82
C ALA A 63 17.48 31.11 22.50
N PRO A 64 18.68 31.51 22.01
CA PRO A 64 19.22 31.05 20.75
C PRO A 64 19.89 29.66 20.89
N LEU A 65 19.60 28.78 19.92
CA LEU A 65 20.55 27.83 19.30
C LEU A 65 21.16 26.64 20.08
N ALA A 66 20.55 26.10 21.13
CA ALA A 66 20.93 24.76 21.62
C ALA A 66 19.73 24.01 22.22
N ALA A 67 19.35 22.90 21.56
CA ALA A 67 18.38 21.90 22.02
C ALA A 67 16.93 22.37 22.24
N GLN A 68 16.04 22.00 21.30
CA GLN A 68 14.74 21.44 21.68
C GLN A 68 14.38 20.25 20.77
N PRO A 69 14.82 19.01 21.07
CA PRO A 69 13.99 17.84 20.80
C PRO A 69 12.79 17.95 21.76
N GLY A 70 11.75 18.69 21.36
CA GLY A 70 10.88 19.34 22.35
C GLY A 70 9.47 19.65 21.91
N SER A 71 8.88 18.88 21.01
CA SER A 71 7.56 18.35 21.32
C SER A 71 7.81 16.87 21.57
N GLY A 72 7.34 16.29 22.67
CA GLY A 72 7.51 14.84 22.93
C GLY A 72 6.77 13.95 21.93
N ALA A 73 6.43 14.47 20.74
CA ALA A 73 5.73 13.85 19.66
C ALA A 73 6.70 12.99 18.84
N VAL A 74 6.72 11.69 19.13
CA VAL A 74 7.40 10.72 18.28
C VAL A 74 6.41 10.29 17.20
N PRO A 75 6.72 10.46 15.90
CA PRO A 75 5.86 9.96 14.84
C PRO A 75 5.82 8.43 14.94
N VAL A 76 4.61 7.87 15.07
CA VAL A 76 4.43 6.42 15.08
C VAL A 76 3.94 5.98 13.71
N PRO A 77 4.76 5.25 12.93
CA PRO A 77 4.50 4.98 11.53
C PRO A 77 3.54 3.79 11.37
N ILE A 78 2.35 3.90 11.96
CA ILE A 78 1.30 2.86 11.90
C ILE A 78 0.91 2.59 10.44
N THR A 79 0.86 3.64 9.63
CA THR A 79 0.56 3.55 8.19
C THR A 79 1.60 2.73 7.42
N ALA A 80 2.87 2.72 7.82
CA ALA A 80 3.90 1.87 7.18
C ALA A 80 3.63 0.37 7.42
N VAL A 81 3.22 0.00 8.63
CA VAL A 81 2.85 -1.37 8.97
C VAL A 81 1.57 -1.77 8.23
N LEU A 82 0.57 -0.89 8.21
CA LEU A 82 -0.67 -1.12 7.46
C LEU A 82 -0.40 -1.29 5.96
N ALA A 83 0.43 -0.42 5.35
CA ALA A 83 0.81 -0.52 3.95
C ALA A 83 1.46 -1.87 3.64
N ALA A 84 2.36 -2.36 4.49
CA ALA A 84 2.96 -3.68 4.32
C ALA A 84 1.90 -4.80 4.31
N VAL A 85 1.02 -4.82 5.32
CA VAL A 85 -0.02 -5.85 5.46
C VAL A 85 -1.02 -5.80 4.31
N VAL A 86 -1.55 -4.61 4.01
CA VAL A 86 -2.55 -4.41 2.97
C VAL A 86 -1.98 -4.73 1.59
N ASN A 87 -0.77 -4.28 1.26
CA ASN A 87 -0.18 -4.58 -0.04
C ASN A 87 0.15 -6.07 -0.21
N ILE A 88 0.58 -6.78 0.85
CA ILE A 88 0.68 -8.25 0.80
C ILE A 88 -0.69 -8.87 0.53
N ALA A 89 -1.74 -8.44 1.25
CA ALA A 89 -3.09 -8.97 1.08
C ALA A 89 -3.64 -8.74 -0.33
N LEU A 90 -3.41 -7.55 -0.91
CA LEU A 90 -3.80 -7.21 -2.27
C LEU A 90 -3.10 -8.10 -3.31
N VAL A 91 -1.80 -8.34 -3.15
CA VAL A 91 -1.06 -9.25 -4.04
C VAL A 91 -1.54 -10.69 -3.85
N ALA A 92 -1.76 -11.13 -2.62
CA ALA A 92 -2.29 -12.46 -2.33
C ALA A 92 -3.68 -12.67 -2.96
N ALA A 93 -4.56 -11.68 -2.88
CA ALA A 93 -5.87 -11.68 -3.52
C ALA A 93 -5.75 -11.68 -5.04
N MET A 94 -4.87 -10.86 -5.63
CA MET A 94 -4.68 -10.83 -7.08
C MET A 94 -4.19 -12.18 -7.62
N ARG A 95 -3.35 -12.90 -6.86
CA ARG A 95 -2.87 -14.25 -7.21
C ARG A 95 -3.94 -15.33 -7.20
N THR A 96 -5.12 -15.11 -6.60
CA THR A 96 -6.26 -16.04 -6.75
C THR A 96 -6.97 -15.87 -8.10
N LEU A 97 -6.72 -14.75 -8.79
CA LEU A 97 -7.34 -14.38 -10.06
C LEU A 97 -6.40 -14.59 -11.26
N THR A 98 -5.08 -14.64 -11.04
CA THR A 98 -4.08 -14.81 -12.09
C THR A 98 -2.83 -15.56 -11.62
N ASP A 99 -2.30 -16.42 -12.49
CA ASP A 99 -1.03 -17.11 -12.28
C ASP A 99 0.19 -16.22 -12.62
N SER A 100 -0.01 -15.13 -13.36
CA SER A 100 1.07 -14.24 -13.76
C SER A 100 1.50 -13.33 -12.61
N VAL A 101 2.72 -13.55 -12.13
CA VAL A 101 3.32 -12.71 -11.06
C VAL A 101 3.34 -11.23 -11.44
N ARG A 102 3.59 -10.90 -12.73
CA ARG A 102 3.59 -9.51 -13.19
C ARG A 102 2.23 -8.85 -13.02
N VAL A 103 1.15 -9.57 -13.37
CA VAL A 103 -0.22 -9.08 -13.24
C VAL A 103 -0.64 -9.02 -11.77
N ALA A 104 -0.18 -9.96 -10.96
CA ALA A 104 -0.40 -9.96 -9.51
C ALA A 104 0.14 -8.73 -8.79
N MET A 105 1.20 -8.12 -9.33
CA MET A 105 1.85 -6.92 -8.77
C MET A 105 1.20 -5.60 -9.17
N LEU A 106 0.20 -5.60 -10.07
CA LEU A 106 -0.45 -4.37 -10.53
C LEU A 106 -0.98 -3.44 -9.41
N PRO A 107 -1.60 -3.96 -8.32
CA PRO A 107 -2.05 -3.10 -7.22
C PRO A 107 -0.88 -2.36 -6.56
N VAL A 108 0.24 -3.04 -6.31
CA VAL A 108 1.43 -2.46 -5.71
C VAL A 108 2.08 -1.46 -6.65
N MET A 109 2.11 -1.75 -7.95
CA MET A 109 2.61 -0.81 -8.95
C MET A 109 1.75 0.46 -9.00
N ALA A 110 0.42 0.32 -9.01
CA ALA A 110 -0.50 1.45 -8.97
C ALA A 110 -0.34 2.28 -7.69
N TRP A 111 -0.25 1.63 -6.52
CA TRP A 111 0.04 2.26 -5.24
C TRP A 111 1.37 3.04 -5.29
N THR A 112 2.43 2.42 -5.82
CA THR A 112 3.76 3.04 -5.91
C THR A 112 3.75 4.25 -6.85
N LEU A 113 3.09 4.14 -8.00
CA LEU A 113 2.94 5.27 -8.92
C LEU A 113 2.16 6.41 -8.29
N GLY A 114 1.07 6.11 -7.57
CA GLY A 114 0.33 7.11 -6.82
C GLY A 114 1.21 7.79 -5.76
N PHE A 115 2.00 7.02 -5.01
CA PHE A 115 2.94 7.55 -4.02
C PHE A 115 3.95 8.51 -4.68
N LEU A 116 4.51 8.12 -5.82
CA LEU A 116 5.43 8.98 -6.59
C LEU A 116 4.74 10.25 -7.09
N VAL A 117 3.48 10.16 -7.54
CA VAL A 117 2.70 11.35 -7.91
C VAL A 117 2.53 12.30 -6.72
N CYS A 118 2.29 11.77 -5.51
CA CYS A 118 2.21 12.56 -4.28
C CYS A 118 3.55 13.18 -3.84
N THR A 119 4.68 12.80 -4.44
CA THR A 119 5.98 13.44 -4.17
C THR A 119 6.24 14.70 -4.99
N PHE A 120 5.40 14.98 -6.01
CA PHE A 120 5.48 16.22 -6.77
C PHE A 120 4.74 17.36 -6.06
N PRO A 121 5.24 18.61 -6.16
CA PRO A 121 4.55 19.76 -5.60
C PRO A 121 3.21 19.98 -6.30
N GLY A 122 2.17 20.24 -5.51
CA GLY A 122 0.84 20.53 -5.99
C GLY A 122 0.73 21.93 -6.63
N PRO A 123 -0.43 22.28 -7.21
CA PRO A 123 -0.65 23.60 -7.83
C PRO A 123 -0.52 24.78 -6.85
N GLY A 124 -0.62 24.53 -5.55
CA GLY A 124 -0.35 25.52 -4.49
C GLY A 124 1.12 25.64 -4.09
N GLY A 125 2.03 24.87 -4.69
CA GLY A 125 3.45 24.79 -4.33
C GLY A 125 3.75 23.88 -3.13
N ASP A 126 2.73 23.42 -2.41
CA ASP A 126 2.88 22.51 -1.27
C ASP A 126 3.16 21.07 -1.72
N LEU A 127 4.08 20.40 -1.03
CA LEU A 127 4.32 18.97 -1.20
C LEU A 127 3.26 18.19 -0.41
N VAL A 128 2.64 17.19 -1.04
CA VAL A 128 1.67 16.32 -0.36
C VAL A 128 2.38 15.36 0.61
N LEU A 129 3.57 14.89 0.24
CA LEU A 129 4.44 14.08 1.09
C LEU A 129 5.66 14.88 1.54
N MET A 130 5.82 15.05 2.85
CA MET A 130 7.04 15.60 3.44
C MET A 130 8.17 14.57 3.38
N SER A 131 9.40 15.02 3.13
CA SER A 131 10.61 14.18 3.03
C SER A 131 11.11 13.77 4.42
N GLU A 132 10.25 13.09 5.18
CA GLU A 132 10.55 12.61 6.53
C GLU A 132 10.76 11.10 6.54
N TRP A 133 11.44 10.61 7.59
CA TRP A 133 11.72 9.18 7.75
C TRP A 133 10.46 8.28 7.75
N PRO A 134 9.26 8.70 8.24
CA PRO A 134 8.04 7.88 8.15
C PRO A 134 7.57 7.69 6.71
N THR A 135 7.73 8.72 5.85
CA THR A 135 7.41 8.65 4.42
C THR A 135 8.30 7.64 3.71
N LEU A 136 9.60 7.61 4.05
CA LEU A 136 10.52 6.60 3.55
C LEU A 136 10.16 5.20 4.04
N LEU A 137 9.79 5.07 5.32
CA LEU A 137 9.37 3.79 5.88
C LEU A 137 8.08 3.28 5.20
N LEU A 138 7.11 4.14 4.92
CA LEU A 138 5.91 3.79 4.16
C LEU A 138 6.27 3.20 2.80
N LEU A 139 7.16 3.85 2.05
CA LEU A 139 7.60 3.37 0.74
C LEU A 139 8.30 2.01 0.85
N VAL A 140 9.26 1.89 1.77
CA VAL A 140 10.04 0.66 1.97
C VAL A 140 9.14 -0.49 2.41
N CYS A 141 8.22 -0.26 3.35
CA CYS A 141 7.28 -1.28 3.82
C CYS A 141 6.24 -1.63 2.75
N GLY A 142 5.66 -0.63 2.10
CA GLY A 142 4.62 -0.79 1.07
C GLY A 142 5.11 -1.54 -0.17
N VAL A 143 6.39 -1.43 -0.53
CA VAL A 143 6.99 -2.12 -1.69
C VAL A 143 7.79 -3.36 -1.28
N GLY A 144 8.62 -3.26 -0.25
CA GLY A 144 9.51 -4.34 0.17
C GLY A 144 8.76 -5.56 0.68
N ALA A 145 7.70 -5.36 1.48
CA ALA A 145 6.92 -6.45 2.04
C ALA A 145 6.25 -7.34 0.98
N PRO A 146 5.50 -6.80 -0.02
CA PRO A 146 4.92 -7.63 -1.08
C PRO A 146 5.98 -8.28 -1.98
N LEU A 147 7.13 -7.64 -2.22
CA LEU A 147 8.23 -8.25 -2.98
C LEU A 147 8.80 -9.48 -2.26
N ILE A 148 9.07 -9.37 -0.95
CA ILE A 148 9.53 -10.49 -0.13
C ILE A 148 8.52 -11.64 -0.15
N TYR A 149 7.22 -11.33 0.00
CA TYR A 149 6.15 -12.33 -0.08
C TYR A 149 6.16 -13.09 -1.41
N VAL A 150 6.23 -12.38 -2.54
CA VAL A 150 6.27 -13.01 -3.87
C VAL A 150 7.53 -13.87 -4.06
N PHE A 151 8.69 -13.37 -3.60
CA PHE A 151 9.95 -14.09 -3.66
C PHE A 151 9.90 -15.41 -2.89
N GLN A 152 9.41 -15.39 -1.63
CA GLN A 152 9.26 -16.58 -0.80
C GLN A 152 8.31 -17.61 -1.43
N ARG A 153 7.24 -17.15 -2.09
CA ARG A 153 6.30 -18.03 -2.78
C ARG A 153 6.88 -18.63 -4.05
N ALA A 154 7.79 -17.94 -4.74
CA ALA A 154 8.48 -18.46 -5.91
C ALA A 154 9.54 -19.51 -5.52
N THR A 155 10.31 -19.26 -4.45
CA THR A 155 11.34 -20.18 -3.98
C THR A 155 10.79 -21.40 -3.25
N GLY A 156 9.71 -21.26 -2.47
CA GLY A 156 9.07 -22.37 -1.75
C GLY A 156 8.36 -23.41 -2.62
N VAL A 157 8.15 -23.11 -3.91
CA VAL A 157 7.69 -24.09 -4.92
C VAL A 157 8.86 -24.83 -5.55
N ALA A 158 10.04 -24.21 -5.66
CA ALA A 158 11.24 -24.83 -6.20
C ALA A 158 11.96 -25.76 -5.21
N GLY A 159 11.65 -25.67 -3.92
CA GLY A 159 12.23 -26.50 -2.85
C GLY A 159 11.41 -27.74 -2.46
N ARG A 160 10.33 -28.07 -3.19
CA ARG A 160 9.53 -29.29 -3.03
C ARG A 160 9.52 -30.06 -4.34
#